data_AF-A0A060UUD0-F1
#
_entry.id   AF-A0A060UUD0-F1
#
_cell.length_a   1.000
_cell.length_b   1.000
_cell.length_c   1.000
_cell.angle_alpha   90.00
_cell.angle_beta   90.00
_cell.angle_gamma   90.00
#
_symmetry.space_group_name_H-M   'P 1'
#
loop_
_entity.id
_entity.type
_entity.pdbx_description
1 polymer ?
#
loop_
_entity_poly.entity_id
_entity_poly.type
_entity_poly.pdbx_seq_one_letter_code
_entity_poly.pdbx_strand_id
1 'polypeptide(L)'
;MPRPHEYIRIHEYGNLIEITISLPWEYIRPSRRPQKEQIPPEELERIRKNNQKIMHDTIMAAVDACNGDIKAAAKKSRYTCERIRNLLREKARTASEAERQANIEEVRKMAAQKISIAEIAKITGKSTSTIQQWIKKA
;
A
#
# COMPACT_ATOMS: atom_id res chain seq x y z
N MET A 1 5.65 37.09 29.24
CA MET A 1 6.29 37.35 27.93
C MET A 1 7.05 38.67 28.02
N PRO A 2 8.36 38.70 27.74
CA PRO A 2 9.15 39.93 27.74
C PRO A 2 8.64 40.91 26.67
N ARG A 3 8.70 42.21 26.96
CA ARG A 3 8.14 43.25 26.09
C ARG A 3 9.14 43.65 24.99
N PRO A 4 8.69 44.07 23.80
CA PRO A 4 9.54 44.24 22.61
C PRO A 4 10.70 45.25 22.73
N HIS A 5 10.67 46.13 23.74
CA HIS A 5 11.69 47.13 24.02
C HIS A 5 12.94 46.59 24.73
N GLU A 6 12.96 45.34 25.19
CA GLU A 6 14.12 44.75 25.88
C GLU A 6 15.25 44.32 24.91
N TYR A 7 15.00 44.31 23.61
CA TYR A 7 15.90 43.74 22.60
C TYR A 7 16.68 44.75 21.77
N ILE A 8 16.40 46.06 21.92
CA ILE A 8 17.07 47.11 21.15
C ILE A 8 17.67 48.12 22.13
N ARG A 9 18.98 48.31 22.07
CA ARG A 9 19.70 49.34 22.81
C ARG A 9 20.34 50.31 21.82
N ILE A 10 20.23 51.59 22.09
CA ILE A 10 20.76 52.66 21.26
C ILE A 10 21.77 53.45 22.09
N HIS A 11 22.98 53.63 21.58
CA HIS A 11 24.05 54.42 22.18
C HIS A 11 24.51 55.48 21.18
N GLU A 12 24.61 56.72 21.64
CA GLU A 12 25.03 57.86 20.81
C GLU A 12 26.41 58.33 21.26
N TYR A 13 27.34 58.40 20.32
CA TYR A 13 28.71 58.86 20.51
C TYR A 13 29.00 60.01 19.54
N GLY A 14 28.62 61.23 19.91
CA GLY A 14 28.83 62.42 19.09
C GLY A 14 28.10 62.32 17.75
N ASN A 15 28.82 62.05 16.66
CA ASN A 15 28.26 61.89 15.32
C ASN A 15 28.02 60.42 14.91
N LEU A 16 28.17 59.46 15.82
CA LEU A 16 27.95 58.03 15.57
C LEU A 16 26.80 57.50 16.45
N ILE A 17 25.89 56.73 15.86
CA ILE A 17 24.85 55.99 16.58
C ILE A 17 25.14 54.50 16.46
N GLU A 18 25.31 53.83 17.61
CA GLU A 18 25.39 52.37 17.71
C GLU A 18 24.04 51.81 18.14
N ILE A 19 23.50 50.89 17.34
CA ILE A 19 22.24 50.19 17.63
C ILE A 19 22.57 48.72 17.86
N THR A 20 22.44 48.25 19.10
CA THR A 20 22.61 46.85 19.45
C THR A 20 21.25 46.16 19.51
N ILE A 21 21.05 45.16 18.65
CA ILE A 21 19.84 44.33 18.63
C ILE A 21 20.18 42.95 19.19
N SER A 22 19.61 42.59 20.33
CA SER A 22 19.77 41.28 20.98
C SER A 22 18.51 40.45 20.77
N LEU A 23 18.46 39.62 19.71
CA LEU A 23 17.32 38.73 19.49
C LEU A 23 17.55 37.38 20.19
N PRO A 24 16.55 36.84 20.91
CA PRO A 24 16.59 35.47 21.39
C PRO A 24 16.75 34.50 20.22
N TRP A 25 17.51 33.43 20.44
CA TRP A 25 17.85 32.45 19.40
C TRP A 25 16.62 31.80 18.74
N GLU A 26 15.48 31.78 19.43
CA GLU A 26 14.20 31.27 18.96
C GLU A 26 13.61 32.06 17.77
N TYR A 27 13.92 33.36 17.64
CA TYR A 27 13.41 34.21 16.55
C TYR A 27 14.25 34.14 15.27
N ILE A 28 15.50 33.68 15.38
CA ILE A 28 16.45 33.62 14.25
C ILE A 28 16.21 32.36 13.40
N ARG A 29 15.62 31.32 13.98
CA ARG A 29 15.20 30.13 13.23
C ARG A 29 13.69 30.19 13.04
N PRO A 30 13.16 30.29 11.80
CA PRO A 30 11.82 29.75 11.58
C PRO A 30 11.88 28.31 12.07
N SER A 31 11.02 27.94 13.02
CA SER A 31 10.90 26.60 13.55
C SER A 31 10.98 25.60 12.39
N ARG A 32 12.14 24.94 12.23
CA ARG A 32 12.44 24.07 11.07
C ARG A 32 11.58 22.80 11.03
N ARG A 33 10.65 22.66 11.96
CA ARG A 33 9.59 21.68 11.83
C ARG A 33 8.47 22.41 11.09
N PRO A 34 8.22 22.12 9.81
CA PRO A 34 6.86 22.30 9.32
C PRO A 34 5.97 21.72 10.41
N GLN A 35 4.97 22.47 10.87
CA GLN A 35 3.89 21.86 11.63
C GLN A 35 3.51 20.66 10.78
N LYS A 36 3.78 19.45 11.28
CA LYS A 36 3.29 18.25 10.62
C LYS A 36 1.80 18.44 10.70
N GLU A 37 1.18 18.89 9.61
CA GLU A 37 -0.24 18.68 9.39
C GLU A 37 -0.40 17.20 9.69
N GLN A 38 -0.99 16.92 10.85
CA GLN A 38 -1.17 15.55 11.31
C GLN A 38 -2.24 15.01 10.38
N ILE A 39 -1.80 14.44 9.26
CA ILE A 39 -2.69 13.76 8.31
C ILE A 39 -3.54 12.83 9.17
N PRO A 40 -4.87 12.98 9.18
CA PRO A 40 -5.74 12.14 9.97
C PRO A 40 -5.41 10.66 9.71
N PRO A 41 -5.39 9.80 10.75
CA PRO A 41 -5.00 8.40 10.59
C PRO A 41 -5.76 7.67 9.47
N GLU A 42 -7.03 7.99 9.27
CA GLU A 42 -7.88 7.44 8.21
C GLU A 42 -7.41 7.83 6.80
N GLU A 43 -6.98 9.08 6.63
CA GLU A 43 -6.46 9.58 5.35
C GLU A 43 -5.10 8.97 5.04
N LEU A 44 -4.26 8.77 6.05
CA LEU A 44 -3.00 8.04 5.93
C LEU A 44 -3.21 6.59 5.45
N GLU A 45 -4.22 5.90 5.98
CA GLU A 45 -4.56 4.55 5.53
C GLU A 45 -5.06 4.52 4.09
N ARG A 46 -5.88 5.50 3.68
CA ARG A 46 -6.32 5.62 2.28
C ARG A 46 -5.13 5.82 1.35
N ILE A 47 -4.22 6.73 1.70
CA ILE A 47 -2.98 6.98 0.93
C ILE A 47 -2.14 5.70 0.83
N ARG A 48 -1.97 4.96 1.94
CA ARG A 48 -1.24 3.68 1.95
C ARG A 48 -1.86 2.65 1.01
N LYS A 49 -3.18 2.45 1.09
CA LYS A 49 -3.90 1.51 0.22
C LYS A 49 -3.79 1.93 -1.25
N ASN A 50 -3.91 3.22 -1.54
CA ASN A 50 -3.77 3.73 -2.90
C ASN A 50 -2.35 3.54 -3.45
N ASN A 51 -1.34 3.89 -2.67
CA ASN A 51 0.06 3.69 -3.03
C ASN A 51 0.39 2.22 -3.26
N GLN A 52 -0.20 1.32 -2.46
CA GLN A 52 -0.05 -0.12 -2.66
C GLN A 52 -0.66 -0.57 -4.00
N LYS A 53 -1.86 -0.09 -4.36
CA LYS A 53 -2.47 -0.39 -5.67
C LYS A 53 -1.60 0.11 -6.82
N ILE A 54 -1.17 1.37 -6.76
CA ILE A 54 -0.29 1.99 -7.76
C ILE A 54 1.01 1.16 -7.91
N MET A 55 1.60 0.72 -6.80
CA MET A 55 2.78 -0.14 -6.82
C MET A 55 2.49 -1.48 -7.53
N HIS A 56 1.38 -2.15 -7.18
CA HIS A 56 0.99 -3.43 -7.81
C HIS A 56 0.80 -3.25 -9.31
N ASP A 57 0.08 -2.22 -9.73
CA ASP A 57 -0.22 -1.96 -11.14
C ASP A 57 1.05 -1.64 -11.93
N THR A 58 1.97 -0.85 -11.34
CA THR A 58 3.26 -0.52 -11.94
C THR A 58 4.13 -1.76 -12.17
N ILE A 59 4.18 -2.66 -11.17
CA ILE A 59 4.95 -3.91 -11.30
C ILE A 59 4.33 -4.81 -12.36
N MET A 60 3.00 -4.97 -12.36
CA MET A 60 2.31 -5.83 -13.32
C MET A 60 2.47 -5.33 -14.75
N ALA A 61 2.28 -4.03 -14.99
CA ALA A 61 2.51 -3.42 -16.30
C ALA A 61 3.95 -3.62 -16.78
N ALA A 62 4.93 -3.59 -15.87
CA ALA A 62 6.33 -3.86 -16.22
C ALA A 62 6.59 -5.33 -16.53
N VAL A 63 5.96 -6.27 -15.81
CA VAL A 63 6.05 -7.71 -16.08
C VAL A 63 5.44 -8.03 -17.44
N ASP A 64 4.26 -7.49 -17.73
CA ASP A 64 3.55 -7.70 -18.99
C ASP A 64 4.36 -7.13 -20.15
N ALA A 65 4.89 -5.91 -20.02
CA ALA A 65 5.71 -5.29 -21.05
C ALA A 65 7.09 -5.95 -21.25
N CYS A 66 7.52 -6.80 -20.32
CA CYS A 66 8.78 -7.56 -20.40
C CYS A 66 8.53 -9.05 -20.67
N ASN A 67 7.33 -9.44 -21.10
CA ASN A 67 6.96 -10.83 -21.40
C ASN A 67 7.30 -11.81 -20.27
N GLY A 68 7.18 -11.39 -19.01
CA GLY A 68 7.47 -12.22 -17.85
C GLY A 68 8.95 -12.28 -17.43
N ASP A 69 9.87 -11.58 -18.10
CA ASP A 69 11.26 -11.48 -17.61
C ASP A 69 11.35 -10.59 -16.36
N ILE A 70 11.56 -11.23 -15.21
CA ILE A 70 11.63 -10.60 -13.89
C ILE A 70 12.81 -9.61 -13.79
N LYS A 71 13.95 -9.90 -14.43
CA LYS A 71 15.13 -9.01 -14.33
C LYS A 71 14.90 -7.73 -15.11
N ALA A 72 14.35 -7.85 -16.32
CA ALA A 72 13.97 -6.70 -17.14
C ALA A 72 12.84 -5.89 -16.49
N ALA A 73 11.82 -6.56 -15.93
CA ALA A 73 10.72 -5.92 -15.22
C ALA A 73 11.18 -5.17 -13.96
N ALA A 74 12.15 -5.72 -13.21
CA ALA A 74 12.76 -5.04 -12.06
C ALA A 74 13.47 -3.74 -12.46
N LYS A 75 14.23 -3.76 -13.56
CA LYS A 75 14.89 -2.57 -14.09
C LYS A 75 13.88 -1.50 -14.54
N LYS A 76 12.78 -1.91 -15.17
CA LYS A 76 11.74 -1.01 -15.68
C LYS A 76 10.85 -0.42 -14.57
N SER A 77 10.45 -1.23 -13.61
CA SER A 77 9.58 -0.82 -12.50
C SER A 77 10.33 -0.17 -11.33
N ARG A 78 11.67 -0.27 -11.31
CA ARG A 78 12.56 0.17 -10.20
C ARG A 78 12.29 -0.53 -8.87
N TYR A 79 11.69 -1.72 -8.89
CA TYR A 79 11.51 -2.57 -7.72
C TYR A 79 12.46 -3.77 -7.72
N THR A 80 12.64 -4.39 -6.56
CA THR A 80 13.51 -5.57 -6.42
C THR A 80 12.88 -6.79 -7.09
N CYS A 81 13.72 -7.68 -7.62
CA CYS A 81 13.27 -8.95 -8.21
C CYS A 81 12.44 -9.79 -7.22
N GLU A 82 12.79 -9.75 -5.94
CA GLU A 82 12.07 -10.45 -4.89
C GLU A 82 10.65 -9.90 -4.69
N ARG A 83 10.49 -8.57 -4.68
CA ARG A 83 9.18 -7.94 -4.57
C ARG A 83 8.26 -8.34 -5.72
N ILE A 84 8.79 -8.39 -6.93
CA ILE A 84 8.05 -8.85 -8.13
C ILE A 84 7.65 -10.31 -7.99
N ARG A 85 8.58 -11.20 -7.60
CA ARG A 85 8.26 -12.63 -7.38
C ARG A 85 7.19 -12.84 -6.32
N ASN A 86 7.28 -12.12 -5.21
CA ASN A 86 6.30 -12.22 -4.13
C ASN A 86 4.91 -11.77 -4.61
N LEU A 87 4.84 -10.68 -5.38
CA LEU A 87 3.59 -10.21 -5.95
C LEU A 87 2.98 -11.22 -6.94
N LEU A 88 3.80 -11.82 -7.81
CA LEU A 88 3.33 -12.82 -8.77
C LEU A 88 2.82 -14.08 -8.05
N ARG A 89 3.50 -14.53 -6.99
CA ARG A 89 3.04 -15.64 -6.15
C ARG A 89 1.73 -15.31 -5.44
N GLU A 90 1.61 -14.10 -4.91
CA GLU A 90 0.38 -13.63 -4.27
C GLU A 90 -0.80 -13.65 -5.25
N LYS A 91 -0.61 -13.11 -6.47
CA LYS A 91 -1.64 -13.15 -7.52
C LYS A 91 -2.01 -14.57 -7.94
N ALA A 92 -1.02 -15.45 -8.13
CA ALA A 92 -1.27 -16.85 -8.47
C ALA A 92 -2.07 -17.57 -7.37
N ARG A 93 -1.75 -17.30 -6.09
CA ARG A 93 -2.51 -17.83 -4.96
C ARG A 93 -3.94 -17.33 -4.96
N THR A 94 -4.16 -16.02 -5.10
CA THR A 94 -5.50 -15.43 -5.12
C THR A 94 -6.33 -15.96 -6.29
N ALA A 95 -5.73 -16.12 -7.48
CA ALA A 95 -6.40 -16.71 -8.64
C ALA A 95 -6.79 -18.17 -8.38
N SER A 96 -5.89 -18.98 -7.80
CA SER A 96 -6.16 -20.36 -7.45
C SER A 96 -7.26 -20.49 -6.38
N GLU A 97 -7.25 -19.60 -5.38
CA GLU A 97 -8.30 -19.54 -4.35
C GLU A 97 -9.66 -19.16 -4.96
N ALA A 98 -9.70 -18.19 -5.86
CA ALA A 98 -10.91 -17.79 -6.57
C ALA A 98 -11.46 -18.92 -7.46
N GLU A 99 -10.60 -19.60 -8.21
CA GLU A 99 -10.98 -20.75 -9.03
C GLU A 99 -11.51 -21.91 -8.17
N ARG A 100 -10.85 -22.19 -7.04
CA ARG A 100 -11.34 -23.17 -6.07
C ARG A 100 -12.71 -22.79 -5.53
N GLN A 101 -12.93 -21.52 -5.20
CA GLN A 101 -14.21 -21.05 -4.68
C GLN A 101 -15.32 -21.16 -5.73
N ALA A 102 -15.04 -20.81 -6.99
CA ALA A 102 -15.99 -20.96 -8.10
C ALA A 102 -16.38 -22.44 -8.30
N ASN A 103 -15.40 -23.36 -8.28
CA ASN A 103 -15.63 -24.80 -8.36
C ASN A 103 -16.50 -25.32 -7.20
N ILE A 104 -16.27 -24.84 -5.97
CA ILE A 104 -17.09 -25.22 -4.80
C ILE A 104 -18.53 -24.75 -4.99
N GLU A 105 -18.73 -23.54 -5.48
CA GLU A 105 -20.06 -22.97 -5.70
C GLU A 105 -20.83 -23.71 -6.80
N GLU A 106 -20.14 -24.06 -7.89
CA GLU A 106 -20.71 -24.87 -8.98
C GLU A 106 -21.15 -26.26 -8.49
N VAL A 107 -20.26 -26.96 -7.76
CA VAL A 107 -20.59 -28.25 -7.14
C VAL A 107 -21.80 -28.15 -6.22
N ARG A 108 -21.92 -27.06 -5.45
CA ARG A 108 -23.08 -26.82 -4.57
C ARG A 108 -24.36 -26.58 -5.36
N LYS A 109 -24.31 -25.83 -6.46
CA LYS A 109 -25.47 -25.62 -7.35
C LYS A 109 -25.95 -26.94 -7.95
N MET A 110 -25.03 -27.78 -8.42
CA MET A 110 -25.34 -29.11 -8.96
C MET A 110 -25.94 -30.04 -7.88
N ALA A 111 -25.39 -30.01 -6.66
CA ALA A 111 -25.93 -30.79 -5.54
C ALA A 111 -27.34 -30.32 -5.15
N ALA A 112 -27.61 -29.01 -5.16
CA ALA A 112 -28.94 -28.45 -4.89
C ALA A 112 -29.99 -28.88 -5.94
N GLN A 113 -29.55 -29.14 -7.18
CA GLN A 113 -30.39 -29.69 -8.25
C GLN A 113 -30.62 -31.21 -8.12
N LYS A 114 -30.21 -31.83 -7.01
CA LYS A 114 -30.32 -33.28 -6.73
C LYS A 114 -29.51 -34.18 -7.68
N ILE A 115 -28.49 -33.64 -8.34
CA ILE A 115 -27.56 -34.43 -9.15
C ILE A 115 -26.72 -35.32 -8.21
N SER A 116 -26.50 -36.58 -8.59
CA SER A 116 -25.73 -37.50 -7.76
C SER A 116 -24.26 -37.11 -7.70
N ILE A 117 -23.60 -37.40 -6.56
CA ILE A 117 -22.17 -37.08 -6.37
C ILE A 117 -21.29 -37.73 -7.45
N ALA A 118 -21.67 -38.92 -7.93
CA ALA A 118 -20.96 -39.63 -8.99
C ALA A 118 -21.06 -38.91 -10.34
N GLU A 119 -22.21 -38.29 -10.64
CA GLU A 119 -22.40 -37.49 -11.86
C GLU A 119 -21.66 -36.16 -11.76
N ILE A 120 -21.70 -35.49 -10.61
CA ILE A 120 -20.93 -34.26 -10.38
C ILE A 120 -19.42 -34.52 -10.56
N ALA A 121 -18.92 -35.68 -10.10
CA ALA A 121 -17.53 -36.08 -10.27
C ALA A 121 -17.15 -36.26 -11.76
N LYS A 122 -18.06 -36.81 -12.57
CA LYS A 122 -17.85 -36.95 -14.02
C LYS A 122 -17.85 -35.59 -14.73
N ILE A 123 -18.73 -34.67 -14.33
CA ILE A 123 -18.85 -33.34 -14.94
C ILE A 123 -17.65 -32.46 -14.60
N THR A 124 -17.24 -32.43 -13.34
CA THR A 124 -16.19 -31.52 -12.83
C THR A 124 -14.78 -32.11 -12.88
N GLY A 125 -14.65 -33.41 -13.15
CA GLY A 125 -13.38 -34.14 -13.13
C GLY A 125 -12.74 -34.22 -11.74
N LYS A 126 -13.48 -33.94 -10.67
CA LYS A 126 -13.01 -33.99 -9.28
C LYS A 126 -13.36 -35.32 -8.63
N SER A 127 -12.58 -35.72 -7.63
CA SER A 127 -12.87 -36.95 -6.88
C SER A 127 -14.17 -36.82 -6.09
N THR A 128 -14.88 -37.94 -5.93
CA THR A 128 -16.12 -38.02 -5.13
C THR A 128 -15.88 -37.61 -3.67
N SER A 129 -14.72 -37.97 -3.09
CA SER A 129 -14.31 -37.55 -1.75
C SER A 129 -14.16 -36.04 -1.63
N THR A 130 -13.54 -35.40 -2.64
CA THR A 130 -13.38 -33.94 -2.69
C THR A 130 -14.74 -33.23 -2.76
N ILE A 131 -15.66 -33.72 -3.60
CA ILE A 131 -17.02 -33.18 -3.73
C ILE A 131 -17.78 -33.31 -2.41
N GLN A 132 -17.72 -34.48 -1.76
CA GLN A 132 -18.33 -34.69 -0.44
C GLN A 132 -17.79 -33.70 0.60
N GLN A 133 -16.48 -33.47 0.64
CA GLN A 133 -15.88 -32.49 1.55
C GLN A 133 -16.36 -31.06 1.25
N TRP A 134 -16.53 -30.68 -0.01
CA TRP A 134 -16.99 -29.34 -0.40
C TRP A 134 -18.46 -29.09 -0.08
N ILE A 135 -19.30 -30.13 -0.17
CA ILE A 135 -20.70 -30.10 0.25
C ILE A 135 -20.79 -30.06 1.79
N LYS A 136 -19.98 -30.86 2.51
CA LYS A 136 -20.02 -30.96 3.98
C LYS A 136 -19.48 -29.73 4.73
N LYS A 137 -18.58 -28.95 4.12
CA LYS A 137 -18.02 -27.71 4.72
C LYS A 137 -18.92 -26.48 4.57
N ALA A 138 -20.20 -26.65 4.23
CA ALA A 138 -21.21 -25.59 4.31
C ALA A 138 -21.81 -25.55 5.72
#